data_AF-A0A8R7P2C8-F1
#
_entry.id   AF-A0A8R7P2C8-F1
#
_cell.length_a   1.000
_cell.length_b   1.000
_cell.length_c   1.000
_cell.angle_alpha   90.00
_cell.angle_beta   90.00
_cell.angle_gamma   90.00
#
_symmetry.space_group_name_H-M   'P 1'
#
loop_
_entity.id
_entity.type
_entity.pdbx_description
1 polymer ?
#
loop_
_entity_poly.entity_id
_entity_poly.type
_entity_poly.pdbx_seq_one_letter_code
_entity_poly.pdbx_strand_id
1 'polypeptide(L)'
;MALSLRAAASLAAPPAHLRPRRRATSMVRATVSPPPALDSRRRPQNVSGEFFVDHRCIDCATCRWMAPEVFKRVDDQSAVAAQPTSEEIRTKALQALLSCPTGSIHTDKPTEDILQVQNTFPLPINDDLPGVYLCGYHSENSYGATSYLIVHPEGNIMVDSPRYTPKLANQLEKLGGARYMFLTHIDDVADHRKWAERLKCERIIHSGDVEDITADAEWKLTGNGPWNIGTDFELIHTPGHTEVRI
;
A
#
# COMPACT_ATOMS: atom_id res chain seq x y z
N MET A 1 62.56 -66.48 -11.65
CA MET A 1 63.42 -66.66 -10.46
C MET A 1 63.68 -65.25 -9.90
N ALA A 2 62.86 -64.73 -8.99
CA ALA A 2 62.79 -65.04 -7.55
C ALA A 2 64.12 -64.80 -6.81
N LEU A 3 64.15 -63.76 -5.96
CA LEU A 3 64.63 -63.67 -4.56
C LEU A 3 64.93 -62.18 -4.26
N SER A 4 64.10 -61.47 -3.47
CA SER A 4 64.02 -61.41 -1.99
C SER A 4 64.89 -60.29 -1.38
N LEU A 5 64.31 -59.21 -0.83
CA LEU A 5 63.86 -59.01 0.58
C LEU A 5 65.08 -58.69 1.50
N ARG A 6 65.18 -57.61 2.30
CA ARG A 6 64.23 -56.80 3.11
C ARG A 6 64.86 -55.44 3.44
N ALA A 7 64.04 -54.40 3.59
CA ALA A 7 64.38 -53.19 4.35
C ALA A 7 63.34 -53.00 5.46
N ALA A 8 63.82 -52.66 6.66
CA ALA A 8 63.06 -52.54 7.89
C ALA A 8 62.22 -51.25 7.92
N ALA A 9 60.94 -51.37 8.29
CA ALA A 9 60.06 -50.26 8.58
C ALA A 9 60.09 -49.95 10.08
N SER A 10 60.43 -48.70 10.42
CA SER A 10 60.30 -48.14 11.76
C SER A 10 58.87 -47.62 11.95
N LEU A 11 58.22 -48.04 13.04
CA LEU A 11 56.84 -47.70 13.39
C LEU A 11 56.82 -46.33 14.09
N ALA A 12 56.41 -45.28 13.37
CA ALA A 12 56.04 -43.99 13.95
C ALA A 12 54.53 -43.99 14.28
N ALA A 13 54.19 -43.57 15.50
CA ALA A 13 52.82 -43.51 16.01
C ALA A 13 51.96 -42.46 15.28
N PRO A 14 50.64 -42.71 15.11
CA PRO A 14 49.73 -41.79 14.43
C PRO A 14 49.38 -40.55 15.28
N PRO A 15 49.12 -39.39 14.65
CA PRO A 15 48.76 -38.17 15.36
C PRO A 15 47.34 -38.25 15.92
N ALA A 16 47.15 -37.64 17.10
CA ALA A 16 45.90 -37.62 17.84
C ALA A 16 44.76 -36.93 17.07
N HIS A 17 43.60 -37.59 17.02
CA HIS A 17 42.35 -37.05 16.49
C HIS A 17 41.88 -35.82 17.29
N LEU A 18 41.85 -34.66 16.64
CA LEU A 18 41.18 -33.47 17.15
C LEU A 18 39.67 -33.72 17.23
N ARG A 19 39.12 -33.66 18.46
CA ARG A 19 37.67 -33.73 18.70
C ARG A 19 36.98 -32.47 18.17
N PRO A 20 35.81 -32.58 17.50
CA PRO A 20 35.05 -31.41 17.09
C PRO A 20 34.51 -30.66 18.31
N ARG A 21 34.82 -29.37 18.42
CA ARG A 21 34.20 -28.45 19.39
C ARG A 21 32.71 -28.34 19.06
N ARG A 22 31.84 -28.84 19.95
CA ARG A 22 30.41 -28.55 19.91
C ARG A 22 30.21 -27.04 20.10
N ARG A 23 29.79 -26.33 19.04
CA ARG A 23 29.19 -24.99 19.16
C ARG A 23 27.87 -25.16 19.90
N ALA A 24 27.78 -24.65 21.12
CA ALA A 24 26.50 -24.45 21.78
C ALA A 24 25.74 -23.37 21.02
N THR A 25 24.72 -23.75 20.27
CA THR A 25 23.75 -22.82 19.69
C THR A 25 22.87 -22.32 20.82
N SER A 26 23.13 -21.10 21.29
CA SER A 26 22.21 -20.37 22.16
C SER A 26 20.96 -20.04 21.35
N MET A 27 19.88 -20.78 21.57
CA MET A 27 18.56 -20.42 21.05
C MET A 27 18.06 -19.25 21.88
N VAL A 28 18.33 -18.03 21.42
CA VAL A 28 17.63 -16.83 21.90
C VAL A 28 16.19 -16.97 21.41
N ARG A 29 15.31 -17.40 22.31
CA ARG A 29 13.88 -17.46 22.07
C ARG A 29 13.39 -16.01 22.02
N ALA A 30 13.22 -15.46 20.82
CA ALA A 30 12.55 -14.19 20.64
C ALA A 30 11.12 -14.32 21.16
N THR A 31 10.87 -13.81 22.36
CA THR A 31 9.51 -13.63 22.88
C THR A 31 8.90 -12.47 22.12
N VAL A 32 8.19 -12.78 21.04
CA VAL A 32 7.25 -11.83 20.44
C VAL A 32 6.17 -11.61 21.49
N SER A 33 6.14 -10.42 22.09
CA SER A 33 5.06 -10.05 22.99
C SER A 33 3.75 -10.07 22.18
N PRO A 34 2.66 -10.62 22.73
CA PRO A 34 1.37 -10.54 22.05
C PRO A 34 1.05 -9.06 21.78
N PRO A 35 0.44 -8.75 20.62
CA PRO A 35 0.06 -7.38 20.33
C PRO A 35 -0.81 -6.85 21.49
N PRO A 36 -0.65 -5.58 21.89
CA PRO A 36 -1.44 -5.01 22.96
C PRO A 36 -2.93 -5.19 22.64
N ALA A 37 -3.73 -5.49 23.67
CA ALA A 37 -5.16 -5.69 23.52
C ALA A 37 -5.77 -4.54 22.73
N LEU A 38 -6.65 -4.84 21.76
CA LEU A 38 -7.29 -3.86 20.85
C LEU A 38 -7.81 -2.62 21.59
N ASP A 39 -8.31 -2.80 22.81
CA ASP A 39 -8.84 -1.75 23.67
C ASP A 39 -7.79 -0.67 24.05
N SER A 40 -6.54 -1.06 24.31
CA SER A 40 -5.46 -0.11 24.67
C SER A 40 -5.05 0.84 23.54
N ARG A 41 -5.51 0.57 22.30
CA ARG A 41 -5.25 1.42 21.14
C ARG A 41 -6.40 2.40 20.87
N ARG A 42 -7.58 2.16 21.43
CA ARG A 42 -8.79 2.96 21.17
C ARG A 42 -8.62 4.38 21.75
N ARG A 43 -8.87 5.39 20.93
CA ARG A 43 -8.94 6.78 21.42
C ARG A 43 -10.18 6.98 22.31
N PRO A 44 -10.10 7.75 23.41
CA PRO A 44 -11.25 8.04 24.26
C PRO A 44 -12.34 8.89 23.56
N GLN A 45 -12.00 9.58 22.48
CA GLN A 45 -12.93 10.39 21.67
C GLN A 45 -13.93 9.54 20.86
N ASN A 46 -13.71 8.22 20.73
CA ASN A 46 -14.67 7.35 20.05
C ASN A 46 -15.90 7.13 20.95
N VAL A 47 -17.10 7.14 20.36
CA VAL A 47 -18.27 6.59 21.04
C VAL A 47 -18.11 5.07 21.25
N SER A 48 -18.79 4.54 22.26
CA SER A 48 -18.81 3.09 22.53
C SER A 48 -19.40 2.32 21.34
N GLY A 49 -18.86 1.15 21.05
CA GLY A 49 -19.33 0.25 20.00
C GLY A 49 -18.21 -0.36 19.16
N GLU A 50 -18.60 -1.15 18.18
CA GLU A 50 -17.71 -2.02 17.39
C GLU A 50 -16.60 -1.24 16.67
N PHE A 51 -16.95 -0.14 15.97
CA PHE A 51 -15.98 0.65 15.23
C PHE A 51 -15.22 1.59 16.14
N PHE A 52 -13.92 1.77 15.88
CA PHE A 52 -13.11 2.78 16.53
C PHE A 52 -11.90 3.23 15.72
N VAL A 53 -11.42 4.44 16.02
CA VAL A 53 -10.15 4.97 15.55
C VAL A 53 -9.10 4.90 16.65
N ASP A 54 -7.90 4.45 16.31
CA ASP A 54 -6.75 4.41 17.23
C ASP A 54 -5.87 5.66 17.16
N HIS A 55 -4.89 5.74 18.08
CA HIS A 55 -3.97 6.88 18.19
C HIS A 55 -3.01 7.08 17.00
N ARG A 56 -2.91 6.12 16.06
CA ARG A 56 -2.04 6.23 14.88
C ARG A 56 -2.67 7.06 13.76
N CYS A 57 -3.88 7.58 13.96
CA CYS A 57 -4.55 8.42 12.98
C CYS A 57 -3.73 9.68 12.68
N ILE A 58 -3.45 9.93 11.40
CA ILE A 58 -2.70 11.11 10.93
C ILE A 58 -3.60 12.26 10.46
N ASP A 59 -4.90 12.20 10.76
CA ASP A 59 -5.88 13.23 10.39
C ASP A 59 -6.02 13.52 8.88
N CYS A 60 -5.71 12.55 8.02
CA CYS A 60 -5.83 12.64 6.55
C CYS A 60 -7.26 12.88 5.99
N ALA A 61 -8.27 12.98 6.85
CA ALA A 61 -9.68 13.18 6.51
C ALA A 61 -10.39 12.07 5.71
N THR A 62 -9.70 11.06 5.14
CA THR A 62 -10.30 10.01 4.28
C THR A 62 -11.64 9.48 4.79
N CYS A 63 -11.68 9.02 6.04
CA CYS A 63 -12.88 8.42 6.59
C CYS A 63 -14.05 9.40 6.78
N ARG A 64 -13.76 10.70 6.94
CA ARG A 64 -14.79 11.73 7.16
C ARG A 64 -15.58 12.04 5.92
N TRP A 65 -14.98 11.93 4.72
CA TRP A 65 -15.72 12.11 3.48
C TRP A 65 -16.27 10.79 2.92
N MET A 66 -15.66 9.64 3.22
CA MET A 66 -16.21 8.34 2.83
C MET A 66 -17.44 7.93 3.65
N ALA A 67 -17.42 8.20 4.97
CA ALA A 67 -18.50 7.84 5.89
C ALA A 67 -18.74 8.98 6.91
N PRO A 68 -19.22 10.15 6.46
CA PRO A 68 -19.42 11.34 7.29
C PRO A 68 -20.39 11.13 8.45
N GLU A 69 -21.30 10.16 8.35
CA GLU A 69 -22.24 9.78 9.41
C GLU A 69 -21.54 9.10 10.59
N VAL A 70 -20.38 8.49 10.36
CA VAL A 70 -19.64 7.68 11.33
C VAL A 70 -18.44 8.43 11.90
N PHE A 71 -17.66 9.10 11.05
CA PHE A 71 -16.38 9.71 11.44
C PHE A 71 -16.42 11.23 11.44
N LYS A 72 -15.91 11.85 12.51
CA LYS A 72 -15.74 13.31 12.63
C LYS A 72 -14.34 13.66 13.11
N ARG A 73 -13.94 14.92 12.93
CA ARG A 73 -12.71 15.47 13.53
C ARG A 73 -12.97 15.76 15.00
N VAL A 74 -12.16 15.18 15.88
CA VAL A 74 -12.19 15.43 17.33
C VAL A 74 -10.76 15.41 17.85
N ASP A 75 -10.32 16.51 18.46
CA ASP A 75 -8.97 16.72 18.98
C ASP A 75 -7.89 16.39 17.93
N ASP A 76 -7.92 17.09 16.80
CA ASP A 76 -6.94 17.02 15.70
C ASP A 76 -6.73 15.63 15.06
N GLN A 77 -7.65 14.69 15.28
CA GLN A 77 -7.67 13.38 14.63
C GLN A 77 -9.12 12.97 14.33
N SER A 78 -9.30 11.94 13.50
CA SER A 78 -10.62 11.34 13.32
C SER A 78 -11.01 10.49 14.54
N ALA A 79 -12.30 10.48 14.87
CA ALA A 79 -12.92 9.58 15.85
C ALA A 79 -14.26 9.07 15.30
N VAL A 80 -14.71 7.91 15.80
CA VAL A 80 -16.08 7.45 15.58
C VAL A 80 -17.02 8.29 16.44
N ALA A 81 -17.83 9.12 15.79
CA ALA A 81 -18.81 10.00 16.43
C ALA A 81 -20.20 9.34 16.57
N ALA A 82 -20.50 8.39 15.68
CA ALA A 82 -21.68 7.52 15.76
C ALA A 82 -21.35 6.16 15.16
N GLN A 83 -21.87 5.08 15.76
CA GLN A 83 -21.74 3.74 15.17
C GLN A 83 -22.67 3.61 13.94
N PRO A 84 -22.31 2.83 12.91
CA PRO A 84 -23.19 2.59 11.76
C PRO A 84 -24.56 2.05 12.17
N THR A 85 -25.64 2.64 11.66
CA THR A 85 -27.02 2.27 12.00
C THR A 85 -27.75 1.51 10.88
N SER A 86 -27.11 1.33 9.72
CA SER A 86 -27.64 0.59 8.57
C SER A 86 -26.52 -0.15 7.84
N GLU A 87 -26.88 -1.14 7.02
CA GLU A 87 -25.91 -1.89 6.18
C GLU A 87 -25.17 -0.98 5.19
N GLU A 88 -25.84 0.04 4.65
CA GLU A 88 -25.23 1.02 3.75
C GLU A 88 -24.14 1.83 4.49
N ILE A 89 -24.47 2.38 5.67
CA ILE A 89 -23.52 3.15 6.47
C ILE A 89 -22.36 2.26 6.93
N ARG A 90 -22.65 0.99 7.27
CA ARG A 90 -21.62 0.00 7.64
C ARG A 90 -20.66 -0.27 6.48
N THR A 91 -21.19 -0.45 5.27
CA THR A 91 -20.39 -0.64 4.06
C THR A 91 -19.45 0.55 3.84
N LYS A 92 -19.97 1.78 3.91
CA LYS A 92 -19.14 3.00 3.81
C LYS A 92 -18.06 3.07 4.90
N ALA A 93 -18.39 2.69 6.14
CA ALA A 93 -17.43 2.66 7.24
C ALA A 93 -16.31 1.63 7.01
N LEU A 94 -16.64 0.48 6.44
CA LEU A 94 -15.65 -0.56 6.07
C LEU A 94 -14.82 -0.16 4.84
N GLN A 95 -15.40 0.57 3.88
CA GLN A 95 -14.65 1.18 2.78
C GLN A 95 -13.66 2.22 3.28
N ALA A 96 -14.07 3.05 4.24
CA ALA A 96 -13.19 3.98 4.95
C ALA A 96 -12.09 3.24 5.73
N LEU A 97 -12.41 2.11 6.38
CA LEU A 97 -11.44 1.26 7.06
C LEU A 97 -10.36 0.76 6.10
N LEU A 98 -10.77 0.20 4.94
CA LEU A 98 -9.85 -0.30 3.92
C LEU A 98 -8.98 0.81 3.28
N SER A 99 -9.51 2.03 3.24
CA SER A 99 -8.84 3.20 2.65
C SER A 99 -8.06 4.03 3.65
N CYS A 100 -8.08 3.68 4.94
CA CYS A 100 -7.30 4.39 5.95
C CYS A 100 -5.80 4.13 5.73
N PRO A 101 -4.98 5.16 5.47
CA PRO A 101 -3.57 4.97 5.09
C PRO A 101 -2.76 4.28 6.19
N THR A 102 -3.03 4.61 7.45
CA THR A 102 -2.33 4.08 8.63
C THR A 102 -2.99 2.82 9.22
N GLY A 103 -4.10 2.36 8.62
CA GLY A 103 -4.90 1.27 9.19
C GLY A 103 -5.34 1.54 10.63
N SER A 104 -5.74 2.78 10.91
CA SER A 104 -6.13 3.26 12.24
C SER A 104 -7.60 3.03 12.58
N ILE A 105 -8.41 2.62 11.62
CA ILE A 105 -9.82 2.30 11.82
C ILE A 105 -9.94 0.80 12.04
N HIS A 106 -10.67 0.41 13.08
CA HIS A 106 -10.81 -0.98 13.50
C HIS A 106 -12.26 -1.31 13.80
N THR A 107 -12.53 -2.60 13.81
CA THR A 107 -13.69 -3.22 14.46
C THR A 107 -13.19 -4.01 15.68
N ASP A 108 -14.00 -4.16 16.72
CA ASP A 108 -13.62 -4.92 17.93
C ASP A 108 -13.21 -6.36 17.63
N LYS A 109 -13.76 -6.95 16.56
CA LYS A 109 -13.41 -8.28 16.05
C LYS A 109 -13.30 -8.23 14.53
N PRO A 110 -12.49 -9.09 13.91
CA PRO A 110 -12.52 -9.26 12.46
C PRO A 110 -13.96 -9.52 12.00
N THR A 111 -14.40 -8.76 11.01
CA THR A 111 -15.76 -8.84 10.48
C THR A 111 -15.75 -9.57 9.13
N GLU A 112 -16.72 -10.44 8.90
CA GLU A 112 -16.75 -11.32 7.70
C GLU A 112 -17.17 -10.56 6.43
N ASP A 113 -17.97 -9.50 6.59
CA ASP A 113 -18.44 -8.65 5.50
C ASP A 113 -17.31 -7.84 4.84
N ILE A 114 -16.12 -7.73 5.47
CA ILE A 114 -14.96 -7.08 4.88
C ILE A 114 -14.61 -7.67 3.51
N LEU A 115 -14.77 -8.98 3.33
CA LEU A 115 -14.47 -9.65 2.05
C LEU A 115 -15.41 -9.20 0.94
N GLN A 116 -16.67 -8.92 1.29
CA GLN A 116 -17.65 -8.38 0.35
C GLN A 116 -17.32 -6.92 0.03
N VAL A 117 -16.99 -6.12 1.04
CA VAL A 117 -16.62 -4.71 0.87
C VAL A 117 -15.36 -4.57 0.00
N GLN A 118 -14.37 -5.44 0.15
CA GLN A 118 -13.21 -5.47 -0.74
C GLN A 118 -13.58 -5.66 -2.23
N ASN A 119 -14.69 -6.35 -2.53
CA ASN A 119 -15.16 -6.50 -3.91
C ASN A 119 -15.84 -5.24 -4.44
N THR A 120 -16.18 -4.26 -3.59
CA THR A 120 -16.81 -3.01 -4.04
C THR A 120 -15.80 -2.06 -4.71
N PHE A 121 -14.50 -2.21 -4.43
CA PHE A 121 -13.47 -1.37 -5.03
C PHE A 121 -13.09 -1.81 -6.47
N PRO A 122 -12.71 -0.86 -7.34
CA PRO A 122 -12.69 0.59 -7.09
C PRO A 122 -14.12 1.17 -7.09
N LEU A 123 -14.35 2.25 -6.34
CA LEU A 123 -15.68 2.85 -6.15
C LEU A 123 -15.97 3.88 -7.23
N PRO A 124 -17.13 3.87 -7.90
CA PRO A 124 -17.50 4.98 -8.78
C PRO A 124 -17.61 6.27 -7.97
N ILE A 125 -17.13 7.40 -8.50
CA ILE A 125 -17.18 8.69 -7.78
C ILE A 125 -18.63 9.20 -7.68
N ASN A 126 -19.31 9.34 -8.81
CA ASN A 126 -20.71 9.70 -8.92
C ASN A 126 -21.23 9.40 -10.35
N ASP A 127 -22.54 9.50 -10.54
CA ASP A 127 -23.19 9.23 -11.82
C ASP A 127 -22.89 10.28 -12.91
N ASP A 128 -22.44 11.48 -12.51
CA ASP A 128 -22.09 12.58 -13.42
C ASP A 128 -20.69 12.43 -14.05
N LEU A 129 -19.84 11.56 -13.47
CA LEU A 129 -18.50 11.25 -13.96
C LEU A 129 -18.36 9.73 -14.22
N PRO A 130 -19.12 9.18 -15.18
CA PRO A 130 -19.04 7.77 -15.50
C PRO A 130 -17.62 7.39 -15.97
N GLY A 131 -17.14 6.24 -15.54
CA GLY A 131 -15.80 5.77 -15.88
C GLY A 131 -14.67 6.28 -14.97
N VAL A 132 -14.97 7.15 -13.99
CA VAL A 132 -13.99 7.57 -12.98
C VAL A 132 -14.25 6.85 -11.66
N TYR A 133 -13.23 6.16 -11.17
CA TYR A 133 -13.31 5.35 -9.96
C TYR A 133 -12.24 5.75 -8.94
N LEU A 134 -12.63 5.83 -7.67
CA LEU A 134 -11.73 5.90 -6.53
C LEU A 134 -11.16 4.51 -6.23
N CYS A 135 -9.84 4.36 -6.27
CA CYS A 135 -9.19 3.08 -6.00
C CYS A 135 -9.28 2.66 -4.52
N GLY A 136 -9.39 3.62 -3.59
CA GLY A 136 -9.30 3.37 -2.15
C GLY A 136 -7.90 2.90 -1.74
N TYR A 137 -7.81 2.12 -0.67
CA TYR A 137 -6.55 1.52 -0.21
C TYR A 137 -5.37 2.51 -0.13
N HIS A 138 -5.61 3.71 0.39
CA HIS A 138 -4.57 4.74 0.46
C HIS A 138 -3.35 4.24 1.24
N SER A 139 -2.20 4.85 0.98
CA SER A 139 -0.93 4.45 1.56
C SER A 139 -0.46 5.45 2.61
N GLU A 140 0.06 4.94 3.72
CA GLU A 140 0.81 5.74 4.70
C GLU A 140 2.04 6.40 4.07
N ASN A 141 2.68 5.76 3.08
CA ASN A 141 3.87 6.29 2.40
C ASN A 141 3.57 7.52 1.51
N SER A 142 2.30 7.82 1.25
CA SER A 142 1.84 9.00 0.51
C SER A 142 0.85 9.82 1.34
N TYR A 143 0.92 9.72 2.67
CA TYR A 143 0.09 10.48 3.62
C TYR A 143 -1.44 10.42 3.38
N GLY A 144 -1.93 9.38 2.68
CA GLY A 144 -3.34 9.26 2.32
C GLY A 144 -3.75 9.87 0.99
N ALA A 145 -2.82 10.06 0.05
CA ALA A 145 -3.09 10.44 -1.34
C ALA A 145 -4.23 9.61 -1.94
N THR A 146 -5.11 10.31 -2.66
CA THR A 146 -6.32 9.71 -3.23
C THR A 146 -6.07 9.35 -4.68
N SER A 147 -5.92 8.06 -4.95
CA SER A 147 -5.68 7.55 -6.30
C SER A 147 -6.96 7.19 -7.04
N TYR A 148 -6.98 7.37 -8.35
CA TYR A 148 -8.13 7.13 -9.21
C TYR A 148 -7.80 6.20 -10.38
N LEU A 149 -8.82 5.54 -10.92
CA LEU A 149 -8.80 4.91 -12.23
C LEU A 149 -9.78 5.66 -13.15
N ILE A 150 -9.30 6.09 -14.30
CA ILE A 150 -10.12 6.66 -15.37
C ILE A 150 -10.19 5.62 -16.49
N VAL A 151 -11.39 5.12 -16.77
CA VAL A 151 -11.62 4.18 -17.86
C VAL A 151 -11.67 4.93 -19.18
N HIS A 152 -10.89 4.45 -20.15
CA HIS A 152 -10.74 5.14 -21.43
C HIS A 152 -10.58 4.15 -22.59
N PRO A 153 -11.24 4.35 -23.76
CA PRO A 153 -11.17 3.43 -24.90
C PRO A 153 -9.76 3.12 -25.43
N GLU A 154 -8.83 4.07 -25.34
CA GLU A 154 -7.44 3.88 -25.79
C GLU A 154 -6.51 3.31 -24.69
N GLY A 155 -7.08 3.00 -23.53
CA GLY A 155 -6.37 2.46 -22.37
C GLY A 155 -6.57 3.33 -21.13
N ASN A 156 -6.95 2.69 -20.03
CA ASN A 156 -7.25 3.37 -18.78
C ASN A 156 -6.02 4.08 -18.19
N ILE A 157 -6.27 5.13 -17.43
CA ILE A 157 -5.25 5.91 -16.73
C ILE A 157 -5.46 5.73 -15.22
N MET A 158 -4.41 5.27 -14.52
CA MET A 158 -4.36 5.33 -13.06
C MET A 158 -3.70 6.66 -12.67
N VAL A 159 -4.40 7.48 -11.87
CA VAL A 159 -3.85 8.72 -11.31
C VAL A 159 -3.39 8.44 -9.89
N ASP A 160 -2.10 8.65 -9.63
CA ASP A 160 -1.36 8.25 -8.45
C ASP A 160 -1.50 6.76 -8.12
N SER A 161 -0.80 6.31 -7.08
CA SER A 161 -0.75 4.88 -6.77
C SER A 161 -1.21 4.59 -5.33
N PRO A 162 -2.25 3.74 -5.14
CA PRO A 162 -2.64 3.31 -3.80
C PRO A 162 -1.67 2.25 -3.28
N ARG A 163 -1.79 1.89 -2.00
CA ARG A 163 -1.13 0.68 -1.50
C ARG A 163 -1.57 -0.54 -2.33
N TYR A 164 -0.60 -1.31 -2.80
CA TYR A 164 -0.87 -2.45 -3.65
C TYR A 164 -1.63 -3.55 -2.89
N THR A 165 -2.72 -4.03 -3.48
CA THR A 165 -3.37 -5.27 -3.06
C THR A 165 -3.71 -6.14 -4.27
N PRO A 166 -3.50 -7.48 -4.22
CA PRO A 166 -3.91 -8.37 -5.31
C PRO A 166 -5.40 -8.29 -5.62
N LYS A 167 -6.22 -8.01 -4.60
CA LYS A 167 -7.67 -7.93 -4.73
C LYS A 167 -8.09 -6.73 -5.59
N LEU A 168 -7.57 -5.54 -5.30
CA LEU A 168 -7.81 -4.36 -6.11
C LEU A 168 -7.25 -4.55 -7.51
N ALA A 169 -6.03 -5.07 -7.66
CA ALA A 169 -5.44 -5.32 -8.97
C ALA A 169 -6.31 -6.21 -9.87
N ASN A 170 -6.83 -7.31 -9.33
CA ASN A 170 -7.76 -8.18 -10.06
C ASN A 170 -9.05 -7.46 -10.48
N GLN A 171 -9.52 -6.48 -9.70
CA GLN A 171 -10.71 -5.68 -10.06
C GLN A 171 -10.39 -4.66 -11.15
N LEU A 172 -9.25 -3.99 -11.07
CA LEU A 172 -8.80 -3.06 -12.11
C LEU A 172 -8.58 -3.77 -13.45
N GLU A 173 -8.03 -4.98 -13.45
CA GLU A 173 -7.88 -5.81 -14.66
C GLU A 173 -9.21 -6.14 -15.32
N LYS A 174 -10.27 -6.42 -14.54
CA LYS A 174 -11.62 -6.62 -15.08
C LYS A 174 -12.21 -5.37 -15.72
N LEU A 175 -11.74 -4.19 -15.32
CA LEU A 175 -12.10 -2.90 -15.91
C LEU A 175 -11.21 -2.52 -17.10
N GLY A 176 -10.31 -3.41 -17.56
CA GLY A 176 -9.38 -3.16 -18.66
C GLY A 176 -7.95 -2.84 -18.22
N GLY A 177 -7.63 -2.95 -16.93
CA GLY A 177 -6.30 -2.67 -16.39
C GLY A 177 -5.98 -1.18 -16.38
N ALA A 178 -4.70 -0.84 -16.56
CA ALA A 178 -4.24 0.52 -16.82
C ALA A 178 -3.16 0.47 -17.90
N ARG A 179 -3.24 1.38 -18.87
CA ARG A 179 -2.18 1.60 -19.85
C ARG A 179 -1.17 2.60 -19.32
N TYR A 180 -1.66 3.64 -18.65
CA TYR A 180 -0.83 4.70 -18.08
C TYR A 180 -1.01 4.77 -16.57
N MET A 181 0.07 5.14 -15.88
CA MET A 181 0.04 5.59 -14.49
C MET A 181 0.62 6.99 -14.44
N PHE A 182 -0.22 7.98 -14.19
CA PHE A 182 0.21 9.36 -14.04
C PHE A 182 0.44 9.65 -12.56
N LEU A 183 1.67 10.00 -12.21
CA LEU A 183 2.10 10.36 -10.85
C LEU A 183 2.16 11.88 -10.77
N THR A 184 1.28 12.47 -9.98
CA THR A 184 1.07 13.93 -9.90
C THR A 184 2.28 14.66 -9.33
N HIS A 185 2.95 14.04 -8.35
CA HIS A 185 4.22 14.47 -7.78
C HIS A 185 4.92 13.33 -7.02
N ILE A 186 6.15 13.56 -6.57
CA ILE A 186 7.01 12.54 -5.94
C ILE A 186 6.43 11.97 -4.63
N ASP A 187 5.66 12.74 -3.87
CA ASP A 187 5.07 12.23 -2.61
C ASP A 187 3.97 11.18 -2.82
N ASP A 188 3.37 11.10 -4.02
CA ASP A 188 2.15 10.29 -4.30
C ASP A 188 2.43 9.01 -5.11
N VAL A 189 3.65 8.47 -4.96
CA VAL A 189 4.18 7.33 -5.73
C VAL A 189 4.10 5.99 -5.00
N ALA A 190 3.24 5.84 -3.98
CA ALA A 190 3.18 4.63 -3.17
C ALA A 190 2.94 3.33 -3.99
N ASP A 191 3.85 2.36 -3.87
CA ASP A 191 3.77 1.07 -4.56
C ASP A 191 3.68 1.15 -6.10
N HIS A 192 3.99 2.30 -6.72
CA HIS A 192 3.92 2.52 -8.17
C HIS A 192 4.61 1.41 -9.00
N ARG A 193 5.78 0.91 -8.56
CA ARG A 193 6.49 -0.20 -9.23
C ARG A 193 5.70 -1.51 -9.23
N LYS A 194 5.04 -1.86 -8.11
CA LYS A 194 4.24 -3.09 -8.01
C LYS A 194 3.04 -3.01 -8.95
N TRP A 195 2.41 -1.84 -9.01
CA TRP A 195 1.30 -1.59 -9.92
C TRP A 195 1.73 -1.63 -11.38
N ALA A 196 2.83 -0.99 -11.74
CA ALA A 196 3.36 -1.05 -13.10
C ALA A 196 3.79 -2.46 -13.51
N GLU A 197 4.41 -3.22 -12.61
CA GLU A 197 4.74 -4.62 -12.86
C GLU A 197 3.47 -5.46 -13.07
N ARG A 198 2.42 -5.24 -12.26
CA ARG A 198 1.17 -6.00 -12.34
C ARG A 198 0.34 -5.65 -13.57
N LEU A 199 0.09 -4.36 -13.80
CA LEU A 199 -0.78 -3.86 -14.87
C LEU A 199 -0.06 -3.66 -16.20
N LYS A 200 1.29 -3.72 -16.21
CA LYS A 200 2.14 -3.43 -17.38
C LYS A 200 1.91 -2.02 -17.93
N CYS A 201 1.63 -1.06 -17.04
CA CYS A 201 1.42 0.34 -17.41
C CYS A 201 2.73 1.14 -17.49
N GLU A 202 2.72 2.17 -18.32
CA GLU A 202 3.79 3.16 -18.43
C GLU A 202 3.57 4.28 -17.41
N ARG A 203 4.59 4.57 -16.59
CA ARG A 203 4.56 5.61 -15.56
C ARG A 203 4.98 6.94 -16.17
N ILE A 204 4.19 7.96 -15.88
CA ILE A 204 4.38 9.34 -16.31
C ILE A 204 4.58 10.20 -15.07
N ILE A 205 5.68 10.93 -14.99
CA ILE A 205 6.00 11.85 -13.88
C ILE A 205 6.71 13.08 -14.43
N HIS A 206 6.62 14.22 -13.75
CA HIS A 206 7.44 15.38 -14.11
C HIS A 206 8.92 15.14 -13.75
N SER A 207 9.84 15.54 -14.63
CA SER A 207 11.30 15.37 -14.45
C SER A 207 11.85 16.03 -13.19
N GLY A 208 11.25 17.14 -12.75
CA GLY A 208 11.60 17.82 -11.50
C GLY A 208 11.18 17.08 -10.23
N ASP A 209 10.27 16.11 -10.33
CA ASP A 209 9.83 15.23 -9.24
C ASP A 209 10.42 13.81 -9.40
N VAL A 210 11.43 13.64 -10.25
CA VAL A 210 12.13 12.36 -10.39
C VAL A 210 13.17 12.21 -9.28
N GLU A 211 13.04 11.15 -8.51
CA GLU A 211 14.00 10.71 -7.50
C GLU A 211 14.46 9.27 -7.80
N ASP A 212 15.37 8.71 -7.00
CA ASP A 212 15.88 7.33 -7.19
C ASP A 212 14.77 6.27 -7.30
N ILE A 213 13.65 6.48 -6.60
CA ILE A 213 12.50 5.56 -6.62
C ILE A 213 11.66 5.67 -7.91
N THR A 214 11.73 6.78 -8.63
CA THR A 214 11.00 7.02 -9.89
C THR A 214 11.92 7.20 -11.10
N ALA A 215 13.24 7.04 -10.93
CA ALA A 215 14.23 7.19 -11.99
C ALA A 215 13.98 6.29 -13.21
N ASP A 216 13.38 5.12 -12.99
CA ASP A 216 13.01 4.16 -14.03
C ASP A 216 11.62 4.41 -14.66
N ALA A 217 10.93 5.50 -14.29
CA ALA A 217 9.67 5.88 -14.93
C ALA A 217 9.86 6.08 -16.43
N GLU A 218 8.92 5.54 -17.20
CA GLU A 218 9.01 5.45 -18.65
C GLU A 218 8.94 6.84 -19.29
N TRP A 219 8.08 7.72 -18.78
CA TRP A 219 7.86 9.07 -19.32
C TRP A 219 8.20 10.12 -18.27
N LYS A 220 9.12 11.04 -18.62
CA LYS A 220 9.56 12.14 -17.77
C LYS A 220 9.23 13.46 -18.45
N LEU A 221 8.18 14.12 -17.98
CA LEU A 221 7.70 15.38 -18.55
C LEU A 221 8.67 16.52 -18.24
N THR A 222 8.81 17.46 -19.16
CA THR A 222 9.67 18.65 -19.00
C THR A 222 8.90 19.90 -19.43
N GLY A 223 9.25 21.05 -18.85
CA GLY A 223 8.57 22.32 -19.09
C GLY A 223 7.39 22.55 -18.14
N ASN A 224 6.46 23.42 -18.54
CA ASN A 224 5.30 23.80 -17.72
C ASN A 224 3.97 23.38 -18.36
N GLY A 225 4.02 22.42 -19.28
CA GLY A 225 2.84 21.91 -19.99
C GLY A 225 2.16 22.93 -20.91
N PRO A 226 0.91 22.64 -21.33
CA PRO A 226 0.22 21.38 -21.08
C PRO A 226 0.90 20.20 -21.78
N TRP A 227 0.68 18.98 -21.28
CA TRP A 227 1.08 17.74 -21.94
C TRP A 227 -0.16 16.91 -22.25
N ASN A 228 -0.13 16.13 -23.33
CA ASN A 228 -1.28 15.31 -23.71
C ASN A 228 -0.99 13.81 -23.50
N ILE A 229 -1.95 13.10 -22.94
CA ILE A 229 -2.02 11.63 -23.00
C ILE A 229 -3.11 11.29 -24.01
N GLY A 230 -2.72 10.75 -25.17
CA GLY A 230 -3.69 10.51 -26.24
C GLY A 230 -4.22 11.81 -26.85
N THR A 231 -5.51 11.83 -27.19
CA THR A 231 -6.14 12.96 -27.90
C THR A 231 -7.08 13.81 -27.04
N ASP A 232 -7.38 13.35 -25.82
CA ASP A 232 -8.47 13.88 -25.00
C ASP A 232 -8.12 14.04 -23.51
N PHE A 233 -6.89 13.70 -23.08
CA PHE A 233 -6.39 14.02 -21.75
C PHE A 233 -5.28 15.07 -21.80
N GLU A 234 -5.53 16.20 -21.15
CA GLU A 234 -4.55 17.25 -20.93
C GLU A 234 -4.06 17.22 -19.48
N LEU A 235 -2.75 17.19 -19.31
CA LEU A 235 -2.05 17.33 -18.04
C LEU A 235 -1.61 18.78 -17.89
N ILE A 236 -2.14 19.46 -16.88
CA ILE A 236 -1.94 20.89 -16.65
C ILE A 236 -1.00 21.06 -15.46
N HIS A 237 0.07 21.84 -15.62
CA HIS A 237 0.97 22.16 -14.52
C HIS A 237 0.26 23.05 -13.47
N THR A 238 0.22 22.59 -12.23
CA THR A 238 -0.41 23.27 -11.08
C THR A 238 0.57 23.43 -9.90
N PRO A 239 1.61 24.29 -10.04
CA PRO A 239 2.67 24.42 -9.05
C PRO A 239 2.14 24.83 -7.66
N GLY A 240 2.71 24.26 -6.60
CA GLY A 240 2.30 24.54 -5.23
C GLY A 240 3.00 23.67 -4.20
N HIS A 241 2.44 22.48 -3.93
CA HIS A 241 2.99 21.55 -2.94
C HIS A 241 4.42 21.09 -3.32
N THR A 242 4.60 20.73 -4.58
CA THR A 242 5.90 20.68 -5.26
C THR A 242 5.95 21.77 -6.33
N GLU A 243 7.16 22.19 -6.73
CA GLU A 243 7.34 23.23 -7.77
C GLU A 243 6.79 22.78 -9.13
N VAL A 244 6.71 21.47 -9.36
CA VAL A 244 6.37 20.88 -10.65
C VAL A 244 5.12 20.01 -10.64
N ARG A 245 4.31 20.09 -9.57
CA ARG A 245 3.03 19.39 -9.46
C ARG A 245 2.19 19.62 -10.71
N ILE A 246 1.68 18.52 -11.27
CA ILE A 246 0.76 18.52 -12.41
C ILE A 246 -0.63 18.19 -11.88
#